data_AF-K0RUY4-F1
#
_entry.id   AF-K0RUY4-F1
#
_cell.length_a   1.000
_cell.length_b   1.000
_cell.length_c   1.000
_cell.angle_alpha   90.00
_cell.angle_beta   90.00
_cell.angle_gamma   90.00
#
_symmetry.space_group_name_H-M   'P 1'
#
loop_
_entity.id
_entity.type
_entity.pdbx_description
1 polymer ?
#
loop_
_entity_poly.entity_id
_entity_poly.type
_entity_poly.pdbx_seq_one_letter_code
_entity_poly.pdbx_strand_id
1 'polypeptide(L)' 'MHPSWLAAQTVPAVPIGEMTTGRFLAEFERANRPVLLRGASAGWPAVARWTPSYLRG' A
#
# COMPACT_ATOMS: atom_id res chain seq x y z
N MET A 1 -9.91 -16.86 -18.14
CA MET A 1 -10.61 -15.56 -18.18
C MET A 1 -10.58 -14.97 -16.79
N HIS A 2 -9.97 -13.80 -16.59
CA HIS A 2 -10.11 -13.06 -15.33
C HIS A 2 -11.47 -12.34 -15.33
N PRO A 3 -12.27 -12.45 -14.26
CA PRO A 3 -13.53 -11.74 -14.17
C PRO A 3 -13.35 -10.21 -14.33
N SER A 4 -14.24 -9.55 -15.07
CA SER A 4 -14.19 -8.10 -15.30
C SER A 4 -14.35 -7.25 -14.03
N TRP A 5 -14.93 -7.80 -12.96
CA TRP A 5 -15.03 -7.13 -11.65
C TRP A 5 -13.69 -7.01 -10.91
N LEU A 6 -12.65 -7.76 -11.32
CA LEU A 6 -11.27 -7.55 -10.85
C LEU A 6 -10.57 -6.40 -11.59
N ALA A 7 -11.14 -5.86 -12.67
CA ALA A 7 -10.46 -4.90 -13.54
C ALA A 7 -10.50 -3.45 -13.03
N ALA A 8 -11.45 -3.10 -12.16
CA ALA A 8 -11.60 -1.74 -11.66
C ALA A 8 -10.79 -1.54 -10.38
N GLN A 9 -9.59 -0.97 -10.51
CA GLN A 9 -8.79 -0.53 -9.36
C GLN A 9 -9.39 0.77 -8.81
N THR A 10 -10.37 0.65 -7.90
CA THR A 10 -11.17 1.78 -7.37
C THR A 10 -10.63 2.38 -6.08
N VAL A 11 -9.63 1.74 -5.46
CA VAL A 11 -9.04 2.22 -4.20
C VAL A 11 -8.10 3.41 -4.49
N PRO A 12 -8.27 4.55 -3.79
CA PRO A 12 -7.34 5.68 -3.93
C PRO A 12 -5.91 5.26 -3.59
N ALA A 13 -4.96 5.70 -4.41
CA ALA A 13 -3.55 5.46 -4.18
C ALA A 13 -2.80 6.78 -4.06
N VAL A 14 -2.12 6.99 -2.93
CA VAL A 14 -1.48 8.27 -2.57
C VAL A 14 0.02 8.03 -2.33
N PRO A 15 0.92 8.86 -2.90
CA PRO A 15 2.34 8.83 -2.55
C PRO A 15 2.58 9.11 -1.08
N ILE A 16 3.49 8.38 -0.43
CA ILE A 16 3.77 8.55 1.01
C ILE A 16 4.24 9.98 1.35
N GLY A 17 4.95 10.65 0.43
CA GLY A 17 5.38 12.05 0.61
C GLY A 17 4.24 13.07 0.62
N GLU A 18 3.04 12.70 0.15
CA GLU A 18 1.84 13.55 0.15
C GLU A 18 0.86 13.18 1.28
N MET A 19 1.19 12.18 2.10
CA MET A 19 0.34 11.69 3.18
C MET A 19 0.92 12.08 4.55
N THR A 20 0.21 12.96 5.26
CA THR A 20 0.49 13.23 6.68
C THR A 20 -0.37 12.33 7.57
N THR A 21 0.04 12.10 8.81
CA THR A 21 -0.75 11.33 9.79
C THR A 21 -2.13 11.96 10.02
N GLY A 22 -2.21 13.29 10.15
CA GLY A 22 -3.49 13.98 10.37
C GLY A 22 -4.47 13.79 9.20
N ARG A 23 -3.96 13.87 7.96
CA ARG A 23 -4.74 13.59 6.75
C ARG A 23 -5.23 12.14 6.74
N PHE A 24 -4.34 11.18 7.03
CA PHE A 24 -4.70 9.76 7.09
C PHE A 24 -5.84 9.49 8.07
N LEU A 25 -5.72 10.01 9.29
CA LEU A 25 -6.72 9.85 10.35
C LEU A 25 -8.07 10.45 9.96
N ALA A 26 -8.06 11.67 9.40
CA ALA A 26 -9.27 12.40 9.09
C ALA A 26 -10.04 11.85 7.87
N GLU A 27 -9.32 11.51 6.80
CA GLU A 27 -9.90 11.15 5.49
C GLU A 27 -10.12 9.65 5.29
N PHE A 28 -9.35 8.80 6.00
CA PHE A 28 -9.32 7.36 5.74
C PHE A 28 -9.66 6.53 6.97
N GLU A 29 -8.89 6.61 8.06
CA GLU A 29 -9.09 5.74 9.23
C GLU A 29 -10.45 5.99 9.91
N ARG A 30 -10.74 7.24 10.28
CA ARG A 30 -12.00 7.59 10.94
C ARG A 30 -13.23 7.33 10.06
N ALA A 31 -13.06 7.43 8.74
CA ALA A 31 -14.11 7.17 7.76
C ALA A 31 -14.23 5.68 7.37
N ASN A 32 -13.37 4.82 7.92
CA ASN A 32 -13.25 3.41 7.55
C ASN A 32 -13.12 3.20 6.02
N ARG A 33 -12.35 4.09 5.37
CA ARG A 33 -12.18 4.13 3.92
C ARG A 33 -10.79 3.57 3.56
N PRO A 34 -10.70 2.60 2.64
CA PRO A 34 -9.42 2.03 2.24
C PRO A 34 -8.58 3.01 1.43
N VAL A 35 -7.26 2.86 1.53
CA VAL A 35 -6.26 3.62 0.77
C VAL A 35 -5.00 2.79 0.56
N LEU A 36 -4.36 2.97 -0.59
CA LEU A 36 -3.04 2.42 -0.88
C LEU A 36 -1.98 3.51 -0.73
N LEU A 37 -0.98 3.30 0.12
CA LEU A 37 0.16 4.22 0.26
C LEU A 37 1.32 3.75 -0.61
N ARG A 38 1.67 4.55 -1.62
CA ARG A 38 2.76 4.24 -2.55
C ARG A 38 4.11 4.67 -1.96
N GLY A 39 5.09 3.78 -2.01
CA GLY A 39 6.47 4.06 -1.58
C GLY A 39 6.72 3.96 -0.08
N ALA A 40 5.72 3.64 0.75
CA ALA A 40 5.85 3.59 2.21
C ALA A 40 6.90 2.58 2.69
N SER A 41 7.08 1.47 1.97
CA SER A 41 8.05 0.42 2.29
C SER A 41 9.35 0.49 1.49
N ALA A 42 9.54 1.50 0.63
CA ALA A 42 10.66 1.54 -0.32
C ALA A 42 12.04 1.50 0.36
N GLY A 43 12.15 2.05 1.58
CA GLY A 43 13.39 2.05 2.36
C GLY A 43 13.57 0.84 3.28
N TRP A 44 12.65 -0.13 3.29
CA TRP A 44 12.73 -1.25 4.23
C TRP A 44 13.81 -2.26 3.79
N PRO A 45 14.65 -2.77 4.71
CA PRO A 45 15.62 -3.82 4.37
C PRO A 45 14.98 -5.07 3.75
N ALA A 46 13.73 -5.34 4.10
CA ALA A 46 12.91 -6.41 3.55
C ALA A 46 12.86 -6.38 2.02
N VAL A 47 12.77 -5.19 1.41
CA VAL A 47 12.72 -5.03 -0.05
C VAL A 47 13.94 -5.64 -0.74
N ALA A 48 15.13 -5.52 -0.13
CA ALA A 48 16.36 -6.07 -0.68
C ALA A 48 16.66 -7.50 -0.19
N ARG A 49 16.21 -7.86 1.01
CA ARG A 49 16.62 -9.11 1.68
C ARG A 49 15.66 -10.27 1.49
N TRP A 50 14.36 -10.00 1.34
CA TRP A 50 13.34 -11.06 1.27
C TRP A 50 13.34 -11.71 -0.12
N THR A 51 14.34 -12.53 -0.35
CA THR A 51 14.46 -13.39 -1.52
C THR A 51 13.99 -14.81 -1.16
N PRO A 52 13.53 -15.60 -2.14
CA PRO A 52 13.16 -16.99 -1.88
C PRO A 52 14.29 -17.82 -1.25
N SER A 53 15.57 -17.54 -1.55
CA SER A 53 16.70 -18.19 -0.89
C SER A 53 16.87 -17.76 0.56
N TYR A 54 16.78 -16.45 0.84
CA TYR A 54 16.86 -15.91 2.20
C TYR A 54 15.75 -16.44 3.12
N LEU A 55 14.55 -16.64 2.59
CA LEU A 55 13.38 -17.04 3.38
C LEU A 55 13.23 -18.56 3.56
N ARG A 56 14.01 -19.39 2.85
CA ARG A 56 13.83 -20.86 2.88
C ARG A 56 14.61 -21.60 3.96
N GLY A 57 15.53 -20.94 4.68
CA GLY A 57 16.25 -21.52 5.82
C GLY A 57 17.27 -22.58 5.45
#